data_AF-A0A227J482-F1
#
_entry.id   AF-A0A227J482-F1
#
_cell.length_a   1.000
_cell.length_b   1.000
_cell.length_c   1.000
_cell.angle_alpha   90.00
_cell.angle_beta   90.00
_cell.angle_gamma   90.00
#
_symmetry.space_group_name_H-M   'P 1'
#
loop_
_entity.id
_entity.type
_entity.pdbx_description
1 polymer ?
#
loop_
_entity_poly.entity_id
_entity_poly.type
_entity_poly.pdbx_seq_one_letter_code
_entity_poly.pdbx_strand_id
1 'polypeptide(L)'
;MRAEFVNPFLASLMNVLKTMASLELKPQKPRIKKDEIARGDVSGLIGMVGPQTRGSMSITFDEALALEIMQNMLGERPNGLNEEVTDMVGEIT
;
A
#
# COMPACT_ATOMS: atom_id res chain seq x y z
N MET A 1 16.00 -6.18 -12.33
CA MET A 1 14.80 -5.32 -12.53
C MET A 1 15.22 -3.87 -12.34
N ARG A 2 14.90 -2.98 -13.29
CA ARG A 2 15.25 -1.54 -13.18
C ARG A 2 14.32 -0.86 -12.18
N ALA A 3 14.82 0.14 -11.45
CA ALA A 3 14.01 0.92 -10.51
C ALA A 3 12.81 1.62 -11.20
N GLU A 4 12.94 1.92 -12.50
CA GLU A 4 11.89 2.49 -13.34
C GLU A 4 10.60 1.69 -13.38
N PHE A 5 10.64 0.37 -13.13
CA PHE A 5 9.42 -0.45 -13.04
C PHE A 5 8.64 -0.21 -11.76
N VAL A 6 9.29 0.28 -10.69
CA VAL A 6 8.65 0.52 -9.38
C VAL A 6 8.09 1.94 -9.29
N ASN A 7 8.70 2.89 -10.01
CA ASN A 7 8.33 4.31 -9.95
C ASN A 7 6.84 4.59 -10.23
N PRO A 8 6.17 3.94 -11.21
CA PRO A 8 4.74 4.17 -11.45
C PRO A 8 3.89 3.78 -10.24
N PHE A 9 4.16 2.62 -9.62
CA PHE A 9 3.44 2.17 -8.43
C PHE A 9 3.64 3.11 -7.25
N LEU A 10 4.89 3.54 -7.03
CA LEU A 10 5.21 4.51 -5.98
C LEU A 10 4.49 5.84 -6.20
N ALA A 11 4.52 6.38 -7.42
CA ALA A 11 3.86 7.64 -7.75
C ALA A 11 2.34 7.55 -7.58
N SER A 12 1.72 6.45 -8.02
CA SER A 12 0.29 6.22 -7.86
C SER A 12 -0.13 6.14 -6.40
N LEU A 13 0.59 5.34 -5.59
CA LEU A 13 0.30 5.21 -4.15
C LEU A 13 0.45 6.56 -3.43
N MET A 14 1.53 7.29 -3.72
CA MET A 14 1.77 8.62 -3.16
C MET A 14 0.66 9.60 -3.52
N ASN A 15 0.12 9.52 -4.75
CA ASN A 15 -0.99 10.37 -5.17
C ASN A 15 -2.27 10.03 -4.40
N VAL A 16 -2.64 8.75 -4.30
CA VAL A 16 -3.84 8.30 -3.58
C VAL A 16 -3.80 8.74 -2.12
N LEU A 17 -2.69 8.48 -1.42
CA LEU A 17 -2.58 8.84 -0.01
C LEU A 17 -2.60 10.35 0.21
N LYS A 18 -1.99 11.12 -0.70
CA LYS A 18 -2.00 12.59 -0.63
C LYS A 18 -3.37 13.19 -0.90
N THR A 19 -4.09 12.69 -1.90
CA THR A 19 -5.35 13.30 -2.34
C THR A 19 -6.55 12.79 -1.56
N MET A 20 -6.61 11.49 -1.27
CA MET A 20 -7.77 10.86 -0.65
C MET A 20 -7.63 10.79 0.87
N ALA A 21 -6.44 10.47 1.37
CA ALA A 21 -6.19 10.37 2.82
C ALA A 21 -5.58 11.64 3.42
N SER A 22 -5.30 12.69 2.64
CA SER A 22 -4.62 13.91 3.09
C SER A 22 -3.30 13.65 3.84
N LEU A 23 -2.61 12.56 3.51
CA LEU A 23 -1.38 12.12 4.14
C LEU A 23 -0.19 12.34 3.22
N GLU A 24 0.81 13.09 3.70
CA GLU A 24 2.06 13.30 2.98
C GLU A 24 3.14 12.35 3.51
N LEU A 25 3.29 11.20 2.85
CA LEU A 25 4.37 10.26 3.15
C LEU A 25 5.70 10.69 2.52
N LYS A 26 6.81 10.32 3.17
CA LYS A 26 8.16 10.56 2.65
C LYS A 26 8.76 9.24 2.15
N PRO A 27 8.76 8.98 0.83
CA PRO A 27 9.27 7.72 0.31
C PRO A 27 10.78 7.61 0.55
N GLN A 28 11.22 6.41 0.92
CA GLN A 28 12.64 6.07 1.02
C GLN A 28 13.21 5.58 -0.32
N LYS A 29 14.53 5.42 -0.39
CA LYS A 29 15.19 4.89 -1.59
C LYS A 29 14.75 3.44 -1.87
N PRO A 30 14.27 3.12 -3.08
CA PRO A 30 13.95 1.75 -3.46
C PRO A 30 15.14 0.82 -3.26
N ARG A 31 14.88 -0.37 -2.72
CA ARG A 31 15.89 -1.39 -2.47
C ARG A 31 15.38 -2.77 -2.88
N ILE A 32 16.31 -3.65 -3.23
CA ILE A 32 16.02 -5.07 -3.40
C ILE A 32 15.80 -5.66 -2.01
N LYS A 33 14.62 -6.25 -1.77
CA LYS A 33 14.32 -6.98 -0.54
C LYS A 33 15.23 -8.21 -0.46
N LYS A 34 15.87 -8.43 0.69
CA LYS A 34 16.81 -9.55 0.93
C LYS A 34 16.31 -10.53 1.99
N ASP A 35 15.23 -10.19 2.67
CA ASP A 35 14.59 -11.00 3.70
C ASP A 35 13.17 -11.39 3.25
N GLU A 36 12.58 -12.38 3.90
CA GLU A 36 11.19 -12.80 3.65
C GLU A 36 10.20 -12.10 4.60
N ILE A 37 10.69 -11.18 5.43
CA ILE A 37 9.90 -10.56 6.50
C ILE A 37 8.99 -9.48 5.91
N ALA A 38 7.68 -9.63 6.06
CA ALA A 38 6.74 -8.53 5.91
C ALA A 38 6.77 -7.71 7.21
N ARG A 39 6.91 -6.38 7.09
CA ARG A 39 6.95 -5.46 8.24
C ARG A 39 5.71 -4.60 8.16
N GLY A 40 4.68 -5.00 8.90
CA GLY A 40 3.38 -4.36 9.02
C GLY A 40 2.30 -5.38 9.35
N ASP A 41 1.08 -4.90 9.53
CA ASP A 41 -0.01 -5.65 10.16
C ASP A 41 -1.11 -6.05 9.17
N VAL A 42 -1.28 -5.28 8.08
CA VAL A 42 -2.22 -5.57 6.99
C VAL A 42 -1.55 -5.35 5.63
N SER A 43 -1.86 -6.19 4.64
CA SER A 43 -1.30 -6.10 3.30
C SER A 43 -2.33 -6.34 2.21
N GLY A 44 -2.32 -5.48 1.19
CA GLY A 44 -2.99 -5.74 -0.09
C GLY A 44 -2.02 -6.39 -1.07
N LEU A 45 -2.48 -7.39 -1.83
CA LEU A 45 -1.67 -8.14 -2.78
C LEU A 45 -2.35 -8.20 -4.14
N ILE A 46 -1.60 -7.90 -5.21
CA ILE A 46 -2.07 -8.01 -6.59
C ILE A 46 -1.08 -8.80 -7.42
N GLY A 47 -1.58 -9.83 -8.11
CA GLY A 47 -0.88 -10.54 -9.16
C GLY A 47 -1.04 -9.84 -10.50
N MET A 48 0.05 -9.69 -11.25
CA MET A 48 0.06 -9.06 -12.56
C MET A 48 0.60 -10.04 -13.61
N VAL A 49 -0.14 -10.21 -14.70
CA VAL A 49 0.24 -11.05 -15.83
C VAL A 49 0.21 -10.22 -17.10
N GLY A 50 1.35 -10.13 -17.77
CA GLY A 50 1.49 -9.56 -19.09
C GLY A 50 1.90 -10.62 -20.12
N PRO A 51 1.94 -10.26 -21.42
CA PRO A 51 2.27 -11.23 -22.48
C PRO A 51 3.65 -11.87 -22.35
N GLN A 52 4.62 -11.15 -21.79
CA GLN A 52 6.02 -11.60 -21.64
C GLN A 52 6.53 -11.54 -20.20
N THR A 53 5.68 -11.17 -19.24
CA THR A 53 6.11 -10.96 -17.86
C THR A 53 5.03 -11.37 -16.87
N ARG A 54 5.45 -11.83 -15.70
CA ARG A 54 4.58 -12.09 -14.55
C ARG A 54 5.23 -11.46 -13.34
N GLY A 55 4.43 -10.92 -12.46
CA GLY A 55 4.89 -10.31 -11.23
C GLY A 55 3.79 -10.19 -10.21
N SER A 56 4.15 -9.67 -9.06
CA SER A 56 3.23 -9.36 -7.98
C SER A 56 3.61 -8.03 -7.35
N MET A 57 2.61 -7.34 -6.82
CA MET A 57 2.77 -6.17 -5.99
C MET A 57 2.12 -6.46 -4.64
N SER A 58 2.75 -5.97 -3.58
CA SER A 58 2.16 -5.94 -2.25
C SER A 58 2.35 -4.58 -1.62
N ILE A 59 1.31 -4.03 -1.00
CA ILE A 59 1.38 -2.80 -0.22
C ILE A 59 1.04 -3.18 1.22
N THR A 60 1.96 -2.93 2.14
CA THR A 60 1.86 -3.34 3.55
C THR A 60 1.81 -2.09 4.42
N PHE A 61 0.87 -2.07 5.37
CA PHE A 61 0.67 -0.97 6.30
C PHE A 61 0.77 -1.48 7.75
N ASP A 62 1.33 -0.64 8.62
CA ASP A 62 1.15 -0.80 10.07
C ASP A 62 -0.30 -0.46 10.43
N GLU A 63 -0.85 -1.11 11.46
CA GLU A 63 -2.25 -0.95 11.88
C GLU A 63 -2.60 0.51 12.16
N ALA A 64 -1.73 1.22 12.88
CA ALA A 64 -1.95 2.63 13.21
C ALA A 64 -2.10 3.52 11.95
N LEU A 65 -1.34 3.22 10.90
CA LEU A 65 -1.40 3.94 9.64
C LEU A 65 -2.65 3.55 8.84
N ALA A 66 -3.01 2.26 8.80
CA ALA A 66 -4.23 1.81 8.14
C ALA A 66 -5.49 2.46 8.74
N LEU A 67 -5.56 2.54 10.07
CA LEU A 67 -6.65 3.19 10.80
C LEU A 67 -6.69 4.70 10.55
N GLU A 68 -5.53 5.36 10.41
CA GLU A 68 -5.46 6.79 10.07
C GLU A 68 -5.93 7.07 8.63
N ILE A 69 -5.54 6.20 7.69
CA ILE A 69 -6.01 6.27 6.30
C ILE A 69 -7.54 6.12 6.26
N MET A 70 -8.09 5.12 6.96
CA MET A 70 -9.55 4.91 7.03
C MET A 70 -10.28 6.12 7.62
N GLN A 71 -9.75 6.69 8.70
CA GLN A 71 -10.32 7.89 9.33
C GLN A 71 -10.35 9.08 8.38
N ASN A 72 -9.29 9.26 7.58
CA ASN A 72 -9.19 10.41 6.69
C ASN A 72 -10.01 10.23 5.40
N MET A 73 -10.15 9.01 4.90
CA MET A 73 -10.89 8.72 3.67
C MET A 73 -12.40 8.58 3.92
N LEU A 74 -12.79 7.91 5.01
CA LEU A 74 -14.18 7.51 5.28
C LEU A 74 -14.79 8.21 6.50
N GLY A 75 -13.99 8.88 7.32
CA GLY A 75 -14.47 9.53 8.54
C GLY A 75 -14.60 8.58 9.74
N GLU A 76 -14.21 7.32 9.59
CA GLU A 76 -14.39 6.26 10.57
C GLU A 76 -13.05 5.69 11.04
N ARG A 77 -12.93 5.42 12.35
CA ARG A 77 -11.75 4.81 12.95
C ARG A 77 -12.15 3.65 13.86
N PRO A 78 -12.13 2.41 13.35
CA PRO A 78 -12.40 1.23 14.18
C PRO A 78 -11.31 1.05 15.23
N ASN A 79 -11.62 0.26 16.27
CA ASN A 79 -10.71 0.00 17.40
C ASN A 79 -9.55 -0.96 17.06
N GLY A 80 -9.45 -1.38 15.81
CA GLY A 80 -8.38 -2.24 15.30
C GLY A 80 -8.68 -2.73 13.89
N LEU A 81 -7.81 -3.61 13.38
CA LEU A 81 -8.02 -4.26 12.08
C LEU A 81 -9.30 -5.10 12.07
N ASN A 82 -10.19 -4.80 11.12
CA ASN A 82 -11.44 -5.53 10.87
C ASN A 82 -11.66 -5.69 9.34
N GLU A 83 -12.79 -6.28 8.94
CA GLU A 83 -13.14 -6.49 7.52
C GLU A 83 -13.19 -5.16 6.73
N GLU A 84 -13.71 -4.09 7.32
CA GLU A 84 -13.80 -2.77 6.67
C GLU A 84 -12.40 -2.18 6.39
N VAL A 85 -11.45 -2.34 7.32
CA VAL A 85 -10.06 -1.93 7.10
C VAL A 85 -9.43 -2.77 5.99
N THR A 86 -9.71 -4.08 5.93
CA THR A 86 -9.18 -4.93 4.85
C THR A 86 -9.78 -4.59 3.48
N ASP A 87 -11.06 -4.24 3.43
CA ASP A 87 -11.73 -3.79 2.21
C ASP A 87 -11.12 -2.47 1.72
N MET A 88 -10.92 -1.51 2.61
CA MET A 88 -10.26 -0.24 2.28
C MET A 88 -8.84 -0.47 1.75
N VAL A 89 -8.05 -1.36 2.38
CA VAL A 89 -6.71 -1.72 1.89
C VAL A 89 -6.79 -2.38 0.51
N GLY A 90 -7.81 -3.21 0.27
CA GLY A 90 -8.08 -3.80 -1.04
C GLY A 90 -8.35 -2.77 -2.12
N GLU A 91 -9.18 -1.77 -1.83
CA GLU A 91 -9.52 -0.68 -2.77
C GLU A 91 -8.34 0.27 -3.06
N ILE A 92 -7.38 0.41 -2.14
CA ILE A 92 -6.14 1.18 -2.37
C ILE A 92 -5.16 0.43 -3.29
N THR A 93 -5.20 -0.90 -3.28
CA THR A 93 -4.19 -1.75 -3.95
C THR A 93 -4.45 -1.84 -5.44
#